data_AF-A0A935WWA5-F1
#
_entry.id   AF-A0A935WWA5-F1
#
_cell.length_a   1.000
_cell.length_b   1.000
_cell.length_c   1.000
_cell.angle_alpha   90.00
_cell.angle_beta   90.00
_cell.angle_gamma   90.00
#
_symmetry.space_group_name_H-M   'P 1'
#
loop_
_entity.id
_entity.type
_entity.pdbx_description
1 polymer ?
#
loop_
_entity_poly.entity_id
_entity_poly.type
_entity_poly.pdbx_seq_one_letter_code
_entity_poly.pdbx_strand_id
1 'polypeptide(L)'
;MSSMTVQPGQSLWSIARGHLPNDASNQTISAAVVRLAQENGLPTDAHLRRGQTLRIPDQLVARVTSDPDVRAGVARLSAANAEVGRGIEATDGTEDGTETARGPETARGPETARGPETARGPETAPSLFDLRVRFSDPARTPVGEVSLLPVAGVPFRGTLERFEGVQTWLNPAALITTRAELGRLTEAQFGAVRAALGGVSEVPYRPDRSYELVDFLPPAIQALVNRDVEVPAVRSVEGVAFNEDAHVIPDGRPARVALTMNCHGAAWGAMRAYQGQNRQVDVFYGEAIDLDAKVHDAADFAKVAELDGAHVNDLLNADLHPGDLVQFYEVADWMRVSFLLHSAVYVGGGLFFEKPNTETSEEDAHRYGPDDNADETPFRLATVENMTRPIHDAVEGRFRVEVFRPKHALPPAAQAFESSLENDFRAFAEGRGMVLGNQLVAEFEPSLGGGIRSEHAAALETLEVSRDAGGRGVIA
;
A
#
# COMPACT_ATOMS: atom_id res chain seq x y z
N MET A 1 8.16 39.79 14.06
CA MET A 1 7.08 39.22 13.23
C MET A 1 7.61 38.87 11.85
N SER A 2 7.81 37.59 11.63
CA SER A 2 8.02 37.07 10.26
C SER A 2 6.68 36.90 9.56
N SER A 3 6.67 37.02 8.23
CA SER A 3 5.51 36.68 7.40
C SER A 3 5.90 35.59 6.41
N MET A 4 4.92 34.79 6.00
CA MET A 4 5.09 33.79 4.95
C MET A 4 3.94 33.85 3.95
N THR A 5 4.21 33.39 2.74
CA THR A 5 3.20 33.23 1.69
C THR A 5 2.76 31.77 1.64
N VAL A 6 1.44 31.54 1.77
CA VAL A 6 0.81 30.21 1.71
C VAL A 6 1.08 29.56 0.36
N GLN A 7 1.69 28.37 0.40
CA GLN A 7 1.94 27.49 -0.75
C GLN A 7 0.72 26.60 -1.04
N PRO A 8 0.62 26.02 -2.24
CA PRO A 8 -0.43 25.05 -2.56
C PRO A 8 -0.50 23.92 -1.52
N GLY A 9 -1.71 23.54 -1.11
CA GLY A 9 -1.95 22.44 -0.16
C GLY A 9 -1.68 22.75 1.32
N GLN A 10 -1.17 23.94 1.66
CA GLN A 10 -0.90 24.28 3.05
C GLN A 10 -2.17 24.66 3.82
N SER A 11 -2.33 24.07 5.00
CA SER A 11 -3.33 24.43 6.01
C SER A 11 -2.67 25.18 7.18
N LEU A 12 -3.48 25.76 8.07
CA LEU A 12 -2.97 26.34 9.33
C LEU A 12 -2.21 25.27 10.15
N TRP A 13 -2.67 24.02 10.12
CA TRP A 13 -2.02 22.89 10.77
C TRP A 13 -0.65 22.57 10.20
N SER A 14 -0.55 22.38 8.87
CA SER A 14 0.74 22.06 8.23
C SER A 14 1.75 23.19 8.42
N ILE A 15 1.30 24.45 8.43
CA ILE A 15 2.14 25.62 8.70
C ILE A 15 2.61 25.62 10.16
N ALA A 16 1.70 25.46 11.12
CA ALA A 16 2.05 25.39 12.53
C ALA A 16 3.05 24.25 12.82
N ARG A 17 2.82 23.06 12.23
CA ARG A 17 3.73 21.90 12.34
C ARG A 17 5.11 22.19 11.78
N GLY A 18 5.21 22.83 10.62
CA GLY A 18 6.50 23.18 9.99
C GLY A 18 7.34 24.19 10.78
N HIS A 19 6.74 24.91 11.72
CA HIS A 19 7.43 25.86 12.60
C HIS A 19 7.73 25.32 14.00
N LEU A 20 7.26 24.12 14.33
CA LEU A 20 7.52 23.47 15.62
C LEU A 20 8.60 22.38 15.50
N PRO A 21 9.24 21.98 16.62
CA PRO A 21 10.10 20.79 16.64
C PRO A 21 9.37 19.55 16.11
N ASN A 22 10.11 18.64 15.47
CA ASN A 22 9.57 17.42 14.87
C ASN A 22 8.91 16.48 15.90
N ASP A 23 9.23 16.63 17.19
CA ASP A 23 8.66 15.88 18.32
C ASP A 23 7.52 16.62 19.03
N ALA A 24 7.09 17.79 18.53
CA ALA A 24 5.97 18.53 19.11
C ALA A 24 4.68 17.70 19.10
N SER A 25 4.01 17.62 20.25
CA SER A 25 2.74 16.91 20.41
C SER A 25 1.61 17.56 19.61
N ASN A 26 0.56 16.81 19.29
CA ASN A 26 -0.65 17.33 18.64
C ASN A 26 -1.33 18.43 19.45
N GLN A 27 -1.26 18.38 20.79
CA GLN A 27 -1.77 19.45 21.64
C GLN A 27 -0.96 20.75 21.46
N THR A 28 0.36 20.65 21.33
CA THR A 28 1.24 21.79 21.04
C THR A 28 0.96 22.36 19.65
N ILE A 29 0.77 21.51 18.64
CA ILE A 29 0.45 21.92 17.27
C ILE A 29 -0.92 22.60 17.23
N SER A 30 -1.94 22.04 17.89
CA SER A 30 -3.28 22.63 18.00
C SER A 30 -3.23 24.03 18.65
N ALA A 31 -2.49 24.17 19.74
CA ALA A 31 -2.30 25.46 20.40
C ALA A 31 -1.60 26.48 19.48
N ALA A 32 -0.66 26.03 18.63
CA ALA A 32 -0.02 26.85 17.63
C ALA A 32 -0.97 27.26 16.50
N VAL A 33 -1.86 26.37 16.05
CA VAL A 33 -2.92 26.67 15.06
C VAL A 33 -3.85 27.77 15.57
N VAL A 34 -4.31 27.66 16.82
CA VAL A 34 -5.18 28.69 17.44
C VAL A 34 -4.50 30.06 17.44
N ARG A 35 -3.22 30.12 17.82
CA ARG A 35 -2.45 31.39 17.82
C ARG A 35 -2.24 31.94 16.42
N LEU A 36 -1.91 31.08 15.47
CA LEU A 36 -1.72 31.46 14.08
C LEU A 36 -3.01 32.00 13.47
N ALA A 37 -4.14 31.35 13.74
CA ALA A 37 -5.47 31.81 13.32
C ALA A 37 -5.80 33.18 13.93
N GLN A 38 -5.61 33.33 15.24
CA GLN A 38 -5.87 34.58 15.97
C GLN A 38 -5.01 35.75 15.47
N GLU A 39 -3.71 35.55 15.25
CA GLU A 39 -2.79 36.58 14.74
C GLU A 39 -3.18 37.09 13.34
N ASN A 40 -3.85 36.25 12.56
CA ASN A 40 -4.26 36.56 11.20
C ASN A 40 -5.76 36.92 11.08
N GLY A 41 -6.49 36.97 12.19
CA GLY A 41 -7.93 37.24 12.19
C GLY A 41 -8.74 36.18 11.42
N LEU A 42 -8.29 34.92 11.47
CA LEU A 42 -8.90 33.78 10.80
C LEU A 42 -9.58 32.86 11.83
N PRO A 43 -10.66 32.15 11.46
CA PRO A 43 -11.12 31.01 12.25
C PRO A 43 -10.09 29.85 12.16
N THR A 44 -10.11 28.93 13.13
CA THR A 44 -9.11 27.85 13.23
C THR A 44 -9.20 26.80 12.14
N ASP A 45 -10.36 26.72 11.48
CA ASP A 45 -10.68 25.88 10.33
C ASP A 45 -10.62 26.65 8.99
N ALA A 46 -10.03 27.85 8.97
CA ALA A 46 -9.98 28.66 7.76
C ALA A 46 -9.24 27.96 6.62
N HIS A 47 -9.91 27.89 5.46
CA HIS A 47 -9.26 27.53 4.20
C HIS A 47 -8.32 28.64 3.75
N LEU A 48 -7.03 28.32 3.62
CA LEU A 48 -6.00 29.25 3.18
C LEU A 48 -5.92 29.29 1.66
N ARG A 49 -5.76 30.50 1.09
CA ARG A 49 -5.61 30.67 -0.37
C ARG A 49 -4.13 30.69 -0.74
N ARG A 50 -3.78 30.05 -1.86
CA ARG A 50 -2.44 30.18 -2.46
C ARG A 50 -2.10 31.67 -2.63
N GLY A 51 -0.91 32.07 -2.18
CA GLY A 51 -0.47 33.46 -2.27
C GLY A 51 -0.95 34.36 -1.11
N GLN A 52 -1.79 33.85 -0.20
CA GLN A 52 -2.17 34.58 1.01
C GLN A 52 -0.94 34.77 1.91
N THR A 53 -0.72 35.99 2.39
CA THR A 53 0.35 36.27 3.35
C THR A 53 -0.17 36.09 4.76
N LEU A 54 0.49 35.24 5.55
CA LEU A 54 0.23 35.06 6.97
C LEU A 54 1.36 35.67 7.80
N ARG A 55 0.99 36.31 8.91
CA ARG A 55 1.90 36.70 9.99
C ARG A 55 2.14 35.49 10.87
N ILE A 56 3.41 35.14 11.09
CA ILE A 56 3.80 34.04 11.98
C ILE A 56 4.17 34.63 13.33
N PRO A 57 3.46 34.26 14.42
CA PRO A 57 3.80 34.67 15.77
C PRO A 57 5.26 34.37 16.10
N ASP A 58 5.99 35.34 16.65
CA ASP A 58 7.43 35.18 16.96
C ASP A 58 7.68 34.03 17.96
N GLN A 59 6.66 33.67 18.75
CA GLN A 59 6.64 32.52 19.65
C GLN A 59 6.70 31.16 18.94
N LEU A 60 6.28 31.08 17.67
CA LEU A 60 6.45 29.88 16.83
C LEU A 60 7.80 29.86 16.11
N VAL A 61 8.45 31.02 15.97
CA VAL A 61 9.73 31.17 15.25
C VAL A 61 10.93 30.97 16.19
N ALA A 62 10.74 31.22 17.48
CA ALA A 62 11.75 30.95 18.49
C ALA A 62 11.97 29.43 18.59
N ARG A 63 13.04 28.93 17.96
CA ARG A 63 13.59 27.60 18.28
C ARG A 63 13.68 27.49 19.80
N VAL A 64 12.89 26.58 20.37
CA VAL A 64 12.88 26.25 21.80
C VAL A 64 14.29 25.80 22.19
N THR A 65 15.15 26.74 22.62
CA THR A 65 16.51 26.44 23.10
C THR A 65 16.84 27.16 24.41
N SER A 66 15.87 27.78 25.07
CA SER A 66 16.10 28.49 26.35
C SER A 66 15.17 28.09 27.49
N ASP A 67 14.52 26.93 27.43
CA ASP A 67 13.84 26.39 28.60
C ASP A 67 14.85 25.63 29.49
N PRO A 68 15.14 26.10 30.72
CA PRO A 68 16.10 25.47 31.63
C PRO A 68 15.67 24.06 32.07
N ASP A 69 14.38 23.74 32.08
CA ASP A 69 13.88 22.41 32.45
C ASP A 69 14.13 21.40 31.33
N VAL A 70 14.08 21.85 30.07
CA VAL A 70 14.44 21.04 28.89
C VAL A 70 15.95 20.78 28.86
N ARG A 71 16.80 21.75 29.23
CA ARG A 71 18.25 21.53 29.39
C ARG A 71 18.56 20.49 30.47
N ALA A 72 17.85 20.52 31.59
CA ALA A 72 18.02 19.54 32.67
C ALA A 72 17.53 18.14 32.26
N GLY A 73 16.56 18.05 31.34
CA GLY A 73 16.11 16.80 30.73
C GLY A 73 17.13 16.22 29.75
N VAL A 74 17.65 17.04 28.83
CA VAL A 74 18.64 16.62 27.83
C VAL A 74 19.97 16.22 28.46
N ALA A 75 20.43 16.91 29.51
CA ALA A 75 21.64 16.51 30.23
C ALA A 75 21.49 15.15 30.94
N ARG A 76 20.28 14.81 31.42
CA ARG A 76 19.98 13.50 32.02
C ARG A 76 19.95 12.38 30.97
N LEU A 77 19.38 12.65 29.79
CA LEU A 77 19.36 11.73 28.66
C LEU A 77 20.75 11.49 28.06
N SER A 78 21.59 12.52 27.94
CA SER A 78 22.98 12.37 27.46
C SER A 78 23.87 11.62 28.45
N ALA A 79 23.64 11.76 29.77
CA ALA A 79 24.35 10.99 30.78
C ALA A 79 23.95 9.50 30.76
N ALA A 80 22.67 9.19 30.55
CA ALA A 80 22.18 7.82 30.41
C ALA A 80 22.71 7.13 29.13
N ASN A 81 22.83 7.87 28.03
CA ASN A 81 23.36 7.32 26.77
C ASN A 81 24.87 7.11 26.78
N ALA A 82 25.64 7.87 27.56
CA ALA A 82 27.08 7.66 27.73
C ALA A 82 27.43 6.38 28.51
N GLU A 83 26.47 5.82 29.26
CA GLU A 83 26.64 4.60 30.04
C GLU A 83 26.43 3.33 29.21
N VAL A 84 25.66 3.42 28.11
CA VAL A 84 25.36 2.30 27.19
C VAL A 84 26.41 2.16 26.07
N GLY A 85 27.17 3.22 25.76
CA GLY A 85 28.11 3.25 24.63
C GLY A 85 29.50 2.66 24.86
N ARG A 86 29.81 2.11 26.03
CA ARG A 86 31.12 1.49 26.31
C ARG A 86 31.09 -0.01 26.01
N GLY A 87 31.26 -0.39 24.74
CA GLY A 87 31.52 -1.79 24.45
C GLY A 87 31.43 -2.27 23.01
N ILE A 88 31.88 -1.50 21.99
CA ILE A 88 32.22 -2.08 20.69
C ILE A 88 33.42 -1.30 20.11
N GLU A 89 34.63 -1.85 20.26
CA GLU A 89 35.81 -1.45 19.49
C GLU A 89 35.80 -2.24 18.16
N ALA A 90 35.80 -1.53 17.04
CA ALA A 90 36.02 -2.10 15.71
C ALA A 90 37.46 -1.82 15.29
N THR A 91 38.13 -2.85 14.78
CA THR A 91 39.51 -2.82 14.27
C THR A 91 39.53 -2.54 12.77
N ASP A 92 40.45 -1.66 12.37
CA ASP A 92 40.78 -1.29 11.00
C ASP A 92 41.37 -2.46 10.19
N GLY A 93 41.07 -2.46 8.89
CA GLY A 93 41.70 -3.33 7.90
C GLY A 93 41.53 -2.75 6.48
N THR A 94 42.60 -2.09 6.03
CA THR A 94 42.76 -1.39 4.75
C THR A 94 43.28 -2.32 3.64
N GLU A 95 43.15 -1.83 2.39
CA GLU A 95 44.01 -2.02 1.20
C GLU A 95 43.52 -2.87 -0.01
N ASP A 96 43.30 -2.12 -1.10
CA ASP A 96 43.86 -2.19 -2.47
C ASP A 96 43.78 -3.45 -3.34
N GLY A 97 43.42 -3.23 -4.63
CA GLY A 97 43.63 -4.20 -5.70
C GLY A 97 43.01 -3.83 -7.05
N THR A 98 43.86 -3.44 -7.99
CA THR A 98 43.67 -2.91 -9.36
C THR A 98 43.24 -3.89 -10.48
N GLU A 99 42.71 -3.28 -11.56
CA GLU A 99 42.95 -3.53 -13.01
C GLU A 99 42.28 -4.64 -13.86
N THR A 100 41.55 -4.14 -14.87
CA THR A 100 41.46 -4.47 -16.32
C THR A 100 41.61 -5.90 -16.88
N ALA A 101 40.64 -6.30 -17.72
CA ALA A 101 40.89 -6.91 -19.04
C ALA A 101 39.65 -6.83 -19.96
N ARG A 102 39.83 -6.27 -21.17
CA ARG A 102 38.89 -6.34 -22.29
C ARG A 102 39.10 -7.66 -23.04
N GLY A 103 38.02 -8.40 -23.31
CA GLY A 103 37.98 -9.55 -24.20
C GLY A 103 37.42 -9.19 -25.59
N PRO A 104 37.75 -9.96 -26.65
CA PRO A 104 37.59 -9.54 -28.04
C PRO A 104 36.20 -9.81 -28.63
N GLU A 105 35.87 -9.00 -29.64
CA GLU A 105 34.74 -9.16 -30.55
C GLU A 105 34.84 -10.49 -31.34
N THR A 106 33.71 -11.17 -31.50
CA THR A 106 33.56 -12.32 -32.41
C THR A 106 32.54 -12.04 -33.52
N ALA A 107 32.78 -12.73 -34.63
CA ALA A 107 32.34 -12.44 -35.98
C ALA A 107 30.82 -12.44 -36.24
N ARG A 108 30.44 -11.66 -37.26
CA ARG A 108 29.15 -11.68 -37.95
C ARG A 108 28.94 -13.04 -38.64
N GLY A 109 27.84 -13.71 -38.32
CA GLY A 109 27.32 -14.84 -39.09
C GLY A 109 26.57 -14.39 -40.36
N PRO A 110 26.34 -15.30 -41.32
CA PRO A 110 25.72 -14.99 -42.60
C PRO A 110 24.20 -14.84 -42.51
N GLU A 111 23.64 -14.01 -43.40
CA GLU A 111 22.22 -13.77 -43.58
C GLU A 111 21.45 -15.06 -43.91
N THR A 112 20.39 -15.33 -43.15
CA THR A 112 19.43 -16.39 -43.42
C THR A 112 18.39 -15.91 -44.43
N ALA A 113 18.13 -16.76 -45.42
CA ALA A 113 17.12 -16.55 -46.45
C ALA A 113 15.71 -16.45 -45.86
N ARG A 114 14.90 -15.52 -46.40
CA ARG A 114 13.48 -15.38 -46.07
C ARG A 114 12.71 -16.62 -46.51
N GLY A 115 12.14 -17.34 -45.54
CA GLY A 115 11.13 -18.37 -45.78
C GLY A 115 9.79 -17.75 -46.24
N PRO A 116 8.88 -18.58 -46.78
CA PRO A 116 7.59 -18.13 -47.30
C PRO A 116 6.70 -17.59 -46.18
N GLU A 117 5.90 -16.56 -46.50
CA GLU A 117 4.91 -15.97 -45.61
C GLU A 117 3.93 -17.04 -45.09
N THR A 118 3.98 -17.31 -43.80
CA THR A 118 2.95 -18.08 -43.09
C THR A 118 1.62 -17.32 -43.19
N ALA A 119 0.60 -18.01 -43.69
CA ALA A 119 -0.79 -17.55 -43.71
C ALA A 119 -1.19 -17.00 -42.34
N ARG A 120 -1.80 -15.81 -42.33
CA ARG A 120 -2.37 -15.19 -41.12
C ARG A 120 -3.36 -16.19 -40.51
N GLY A 121 -3.13 -16.53 -39.24
CA GLY A 121 -4.09 -17.30 -38.44
C GLY A 121 -5.44 -16.59 -38.36
N PRO A 122 -6.49 -17.28 -37.87
CA PRO A 122 -7.82 -16.68 -37.72
C PRO A 122 -7.71 -15.39 -36.90
N GLU A 123 -8.24 -14.29 -37.44
CA GLU A 123 -8.34 -13.02 -36.73
C GLU A 123 -9.24 -13.23 -35.51
N THR A 124 -8.66 -13.19 -34.30
CA THR A 124 -9.42 -13.09 -33.05
C THR A 124 -10.21 -11.79 -33.06
N ALA A 125 -11.50 -11.85 -32.73
CA ALA A 125 -12.34 -10.67 -32.61
C ALA A 125 -11.69 -9.64 -31.66
N PRO A 126 -11.76 -8.33 -31.98
CA PRO A 126 -11.21 -7.29 -31.11
C PRO A 126 -11.92 -7.29 -29.75
N SER A 127 -11.20 -6.94 -28.69
CA SER A 127 -11.77 -6.83 -27.35
C SER A 127 -12.20 -5.40 -27.02
N LEU A 128 -13.29 -5.26 -26.25
CA LEU A 128 -13.77 -3.98 -25.72
C LEU A 128 -12.78 -3.42 -24.70
N PHE A 129 -12.27 -4.30 -23.84
CA PHE A 129 -11.20 -4.01 -22.89
C PHE A 129 -10.00 -4.93 -23.15
N ASP A 130 -8.81 -4.36 -23.12
CA ASP A 130 -7.53 -5.08 -23.09
C ASP A 130 -6.58 -4.33 -22.16
N LEU A 131 -7.07 -4.08 -20.96
CA LEU A 131 -6.33 -3.40 -19.91
C LEU A 131 -5.33 -4.39 -19.31
N ARG A 132 -4.06 -3.95 -19.28
CA ARG A 132 -2.92 -4.71 -18.77
C ARG A 132 -2.09 -3.81 -17.88
N VAL A 133 -1.84 -4.23 -16.64
CA VAL A 133 -0.86 -3.56 -15.78
C VAL A 133 0.56 -3.93 -16.17
N ARG A 134 1.51 -3.10 -15.73
CA ARG A 134 2.92 -3.46 -15.69
C ARG A 134 3.43 -3.29 -14.27
N PHE A 135 4.51 -3.98 -13.96
CA PHE A 135 5.17 -3.83 -12.67
C PHE A 135 6.59 -3.32 -12.87
N SER A 136 7.01 -2.45 -11.96
CA SER A 136 8.37 -1.94 -11.91
C SER A 136 9.02 -2.23 -10.55
N ASP A 137 10.36 -2.24 -10.52
CA ASP A 137 11.16 -2.31 -9.30
C ASP A 137 11.61 -0.89 -8.93
N PRO A 138 10.87 -0.16 -8.09
CA PRO A 138 11.35 1.12 -7.60
C PRO A 138 12.66 0.93 -6.84
N ALA A 139 13.59 1.86 -7.05
CA ALA A 139 14.82 1.90 -6.28
C ALA A 139 14.51 2.10 -4.79
N ARG A 140 15.34 1.55 -3.91
CA ARG A 140 15.16 1.61 -2.46
C ARG A 140 16.45 2.06 -1.77
N THR A 141 16.31 2.93 -0.78
CA THR A 141 17.44 3.41 0.04
C THR A 141 17.22 3.02 1.50
N PRO A 142 18.22 2.42 2.19
CA PRO A 142 18.14 2.19 3.63
C PRO A 142 17.97 3.52 4.39
N VAL A 143 17.02 3.55 5.31
CA VAL A 143 16.71 4.73 6.15
C VAL A 143 16.79 4.45 7.65
N GLY A 144 16.93 3.18 8.05
CA GLY A 144 17.12 2.81 9.46
C GLY A 144 17.11 1.30 9.67
N GLU A 145 17.28 0.88 10.92
CA GLU A 145 17.10 -0.51 11.35
C GLU A 145 15.83 -0.61 12.22
N VAL A 146 15.24 -1.80 12.29
CA VAL A 146 14.07 -2.07 13.12
C VAL A 146 14.17 -3.42 13.82
N SER A 147 13.69 -3.46 15.06
CA SER A 147 13.57 -4.72 15.81
C SER A 147 12.31 -5.45 15.41
N LEU A 148 12.44 -6.73 15.08
CA LEU A 148 11.34 -7.59 14.67
C LEU A 148 11.20 -8.77 15.64
N LEU A 149 10.00 -9.31 15.73
CA LEU A 149 9.75 -10.48 16.58
C LEU A 149 10.38 -11.73 15.96
N PRO A 150 11.07 -12.57 16.75
CA PRO A 150 11.61 -13.82 16.23
C PRO A 150 10.50 -14.75 15.77
N VAL A 151 10.73 -15.50 14.70
CA VAL A 151 9.78 -16.47 14.17
C VAL A 151 10.34 -17.87 14.40
N ALA A 152 9.56 -18.71 15.09
CA ALA A 152 10.01 -20.03 15.53
C ALA A 152 11.37 -20.02 16.27
N GLY A 153 11.63 -18.96 17.05
CA GLY A 153 12.88 -18.76 17.79
C GLY A 153 14.07 -18.30 16.93
N VAL A 154 13.88 -18.08 15.62
CA VAL A 154 14.90 -17.52 14.73
C VAL A 154 14.76 -15.99 14.71
N PRO A 155 15.81 -15.23 15.07
CA PRO A 155 15.78 -13.78 15.03
C PRO A 155 15.84 -13.24 13.60
N PHE A 156 15.30 -12.03 13.39
CA PHE A 156 15.50 -11.27 12.16
C PHE A 156 16.47 -10.11 12.40
N ARG A 157 17.15 -9.72 11.34
CA ARG A 157 17.67 -8.37 11.17
C ARG A 157 16.71 -7.57 10.30
N GLY A 158 16.12 -6.51 10.85
CA GLY A 158 15.22 -5.63 10.13
C GLY A 158 15.92 -4.36 9.65
N THR A 159 15.81 -4.06 8.36
CA THR A 159 16.24 -2.79 7.76
C THR A 159 15.02 -2.10 7.17
N LEU A 160 14.81 -0.83 7.50
CA LEU A 160 13.81 0.03 6.88
C LEU A 160 14.40 0.61 5.61
N GLU A 161 13.70 0.45 4.49
CA GLU A 161 14.07 0.97 3.19
C GLU A 161 12.98 1.90 2.67
N ARG A 162 13.35 3.06 2.13
CA ARG A 162 12.42 3.99 1.50
C ARG A 162 12.43 3.79 -0.01
N PHE A 163 11.25 3.74 -0.62
CA PHE A 163 11.11 3.77 -2.08
C PHE A 163 11.49 5.15 -2.65
N GLU A 164 12.28 5.15 -3.71
CA GLU A 164 12.76 6.34 -4.39
C GLU A 164 11.99 6.56 -5.70
N GLY A 165 11.77 7.82 -6.08
CA GLY A 165 11.10 8.17 -7.33
C GLY A 165 9.58 8.02 -7.33
N VAL A 166 9.00 7.54 -6.23
CA VAL A 166 7.54 7.45 -6.03
C VAL A 166 7.01 8.79 -5.51
N GLN A 167 6.02 9.35 -6.22
CA GLN A 167 5.30 10.54 -5.77
C GLN A 167 3.97 10.11 -5.17
N THR A 168 3.65 10.60 -3.98
CA THR A 168 2.37 10.38 -3.34
C THR A 168 2.07 11.55 -2.39
N TRP A 169 0.80 11.88 -2.21
CA TRP A 169 0.35 12.80 -1.16
C TRP A 169 0.23 12.13 0.21
N LEU A 170 0.37 10.82 0.28
CA LEU A 170 0.31 10.07 1.52
C LEU A 170 1.47 10.45 2.45
N ASN A 171 1.28 10.16 3.74
CA ASN A 171 2.33 10.29 4.73
C ASN A 171 3.61 9.56 4.24
N PRO A 172 4.82 10.15 4.35
CA PRO A 172 6.06 9.52 3.88
C PRO A 172 6.33 8.12 4.45
N ALA A 173 5.75 7.79 5.61
CA ALA A 173 5.78 6.45 6.17
C ALA A 173 5.19 5.42 5.21
N ALA A 174 4.23 5.76 4.34
CA ALA A 174 3.67 4.94 3.27
C ALA A 174 4.72 4.48 2.25
N LEU A 175 5.82 5.21 2.12
CA LEU A 175 6.92 4.88 1.21
C LEU A 175 8.04 4.06 1.87
N ILE A 176 7.82 3.55 3.08
CA ILE A 176 8.81 2.73 3.80
C ILE A 176 8.40 1.26 3.75
N THR A 177 9.29 0.40 3.28
CA THR A 177 9.18 -1.06 3.36
C THR A 177 10.22 -1.62 4.35
N THR A 178 9.97 -2.82 4.85
CA THR A 178 10.84 -3.50 5.81
C THR A 178 11.47 -4.72 5.14
N ARG A 179 12.79 -4.72 5.04
CA ARG A 179 13.57 -5.89 4.68
C ARG A 179 13.93 -6.66 5.95
N ALA A 180 13.52 -7.93 6.02
CA ALA A 180 13.72 -8.78 7.18
C ALA A 180 14.60 -9.98 6.81
N GLU A 181 15.86 -9.95 7.22
CA GLU A 181 16.85 -10.99 6.93
C GLU A 181 16.92 -12.01 8.06
N LEU A 182 16.89 -13.31 7.73
CA LEU A 182 17.11 -14.41 8.68
C LEU A 182 18.55 -14.95 8.63
N GLY A 183 19.29 -14.65 7.57
CA GLY A 183 20.61 -15.22 7.35
C GLY A 183 20.55 -16.68 6.88
N ARG A 184 21.65 -17.42 7.09
CA ARG A 184 21.69 -18.86 6.80
C ARG A 184 20.95 -19.64 7.87
N LEU A 185 20.17 -20.62 7.43
CA LEU A 185 19.38 -21.47 8.31
C LEU A 185 19.86 -22.93 8.21
N THR A 186 19.71 -23.67 9.30
CA THR A 186 19.70 -25.14 9.24
C THR A 186 18.39 -25.62 8.62
N GLU A 187 18.34 -26.86 8.14
CA GLU A 187 17.11 -27.45 7.58
C GLU A 187 15.96 -27.44 8.59
N ALA A 188 16.26 -27.73 9.87
CA ALA A 188 15.29 -27.69 10.95
C ALA A 188 14.75 -26.27 11.19
N GLN A 189 15.62 -25.26 11.23
CA GLN A 189 15.20 -23.86 11.35
C GLN A 189 14.37 -23.41 10.14
N PHE A 190 14.80 -23.77 8.92
CA PHE A 190 14.06 -23.48 7.70
C PHE A 190 12.65 -24.07 7.75
N GLY A 191 12.52 -25.35 8.11
CA GLY A 191 11.22 -26.01 8.25
C GLY A 191 10.33 -25.36 9.31
N ALA A 192 10.91 -24.98 10.46
CA ALA A 192 10.18 -24.33 11.55
C ALA A 192 9.70 -22.91 11.18
N VAL A 193 10.56 -22.11 10.56
CA VAL A 193 10.19 -20.77 10.06
C VAL A 193 9.12 -20.89 8.99
N ARG A 194 9.30 -21.79 8.02
CA ARG A 194 8.30 -22.03 6.97
C ARG A 194 6.94 -22.39 7.56
N ALA A 195 6.90 -23.30 8.54
CA ALA A 195 5.65 -23.68 9.20
C ALA A 195 5.02 -22.49 9.96
N ALA A 196 5.83 -21.71 10.69
CA ALA A 196 5.36 -20.56 11.45
C ALA A 196 4.84 -19.40 10.56
N LEU A 197 5.30 -19.32 9.32
CA LEU A 197 4.85 -18.33 8.32
C LEU A 197 3.80 -18.89 7.35
N GLY A 198 3.04 -19.91 7.79
CA GLY A 198 1.88 -20.44 7.08
C GLY A 198 2.17 -21.62 6.13
N GLY A 199 3.44 -21.99 5.92
CA GLY A 199 3.81 -23.24 5.22
C GLY A 199 3.69 -23.21 3.70
N VAL A 200 3.15 -22.14 3.11
CA VAL A 200 2.76 -22.05 1.70
C VAL A 200 3.87 -21.64 0.73
N SER A 201 5.02 -21.18 1.22
CA SER A 201 6.17 -20.92 0.35
C SER A 201 6.62 -22.19 -0.37
N GLU A 202 7.07 -22.01 -1.61
CA GLU A 202 7.66 -23.06 -2.45
C GLU A 202 9.17 -22.93 -2.60
N VAL A 203 9.80 -21.96 -1.92
CA VAL A 203 11.25 -21.80 -1.95
C VAL A 203 11.91 -23.04 -1.32
N PRO A 204 12.88 -23.70 -1.99
CA PRO A 204 13.55 -24.86 -1.43
C PRO A 204 14.60 -24.48 -0.38
N TYR A 205 14.82 -25.39 0.57
CA TYR A 205 15.96 -25.31 1.47
C TYR A 205 17.28 -25.52 0.71
N ARG A 206 18.27 -24.70 1.00
CA ARG A 206 19.66 -24.74 0.50
C ARG A 206 20.57 -24.29 1.66
N PRO A 207 21.52 -25.12 2.11
CA PRO A 207 22.32 -24.87 3.32
C PRO A 207 23.24 -23.64 3.22
N ASP A 208 23.61 -23.24 2.00
CA ASP A 208 24.52 -22.13 1.72
C ASP A 208 23.80 -20.79 1.49
N ARG A 209 22.48 -20.82 1.29
CA ARG A 209 21.64 -19.65 1.03
C ARG A 209 21.39 -18.83 2.30
N SER A 210 21.51 -17.52 2.17
CA SER A 210 20.95 -16.57 3.13
C SER A 210 19.48 -16.31 2.79
N TYR A 211 18.61 -16.36 3.79
CA TYR A 211 17.17 -16.23 3.63
C TYR A 211 16.65 -14.88 4.15
N GLU A 212 15.57 -14.44 3.55
CA GLU A 212 14.75 -13.28 3.94
C GLU A 212 13.32 -13.73 4.24
N LEU A 213 12.55 -12.94 4.97
CA LEU A 213 11.15 -13.26 5.27
C LEU A 213 10.33 -13.47 3.99
N VAL A 214 10.60 -12.68 2.94
CA VAL A 214 9.95 -12.83 1.64
C VAL A 214 10.11 -14.25 1.07
N ASP A 215 11.21 -14.96 1.35
CA ASP A 215 11.41 -16.34 0.90
C ASP A 215 10.38 -17.32 1.49
N PHE A 216 9.71 -16.95 2.57
CA PHE A 216 8.74 -17.79 3.27
C PHE A 216 7.29 -17.38 3.01
N LEU A 217 7.05 -16.29 2.29
CA LEU A 217 5.72 -15.81 1.92
C LEU A 217 5.08 -16.67 0.81
N PRO A 218 3.74 -16.62 0.65
CA PRO A 218 3.08 -17.17 -0.52
C PRO A 218 3.70 -16.63 -1.82
N PRO A 219 3.88 -17.45 -2.87
CA PRO A 219 4.51 -16.98 -4.10
C PRO A 219 3.82 -15.81 -4.80
N ALA A 220 2.50 -15.70 -4.72
CA ALA A 220 1.77 -14.51 -5.19
C ALA A 220 2.19 -13.23 -4.45
N ILE A 221 2.41 -13.30 -3.14
CA ILE A 221 2.92 -12.17 -2.34
C ILE A 221 4.39 -11.91 -2.66
N GLN A 222 5.21 -12.95 -2.84
CA GLN A 222 6.62 -12.81 -3.25
C GLN A 222 6.77 -12.02 -4.54
N ALA A 223 5.87 -12.25 -5.50
CA ALA A 223 5.88 -11.57 -6.79
C ALA A 223 5.49 -10.10 -6.72
N LEU A 224 4.85 -9.66 -5.63
CA LEU A 224 4.35 -8.30 -5.46
C LEU A 224 5.21 -7.47 -4.50
N VAL A 225 5.74 -8.06 -3.43
CA VAL A 225 6.50 -7.31 -2.41
C VAL A 225 7.61 -6.45 -3.05
N ASN A 226 7.56 -5.15 -2.73
CA ASN A 226 8.44 -4.10 -3.22
C ASN A 226 8.33 -3.75 -4.70
N ARG A 227 7.27 -4.20 -5.38
CA ARG A 227 6.94 -3.81 -6.76
C ARG A 227 6.02 -2.61 -6.75
N ASP A 228 6.14 -1.76 -7.75
CA ASP A 228 5.16 -0.73 -8.06
C ASP A 228 4.28 -1.18 -9.23
N VAL A 229 3.06 -0.66 -9.30
CA VAL A 229 2.10 -0.98 -10.38
C VAL A 229 1.95 0.22 -11.31
N GLU A 230 2.27 0.01 -12.58
CA GLU A 230 1.97 0.95 -13.64
C GLU A 230 0.58 0.62 -14.19
N VAL A 231 -0.40 1.43 -13.81
CA VAL A 231 -1.80 1.28 -14.24
C VAL A 231 -1.99 1.75 -15.69
N PRO A 232 -2.74 1.02 -16.53
CA PRO A 232 -3.04 1.48 -17.89
C PRO A 232 -4.05 2.64 -17.85
N ALA A 233 -4.11 3.39 -18.95
CA ALA A 233 -5.09 4.46 -19.10
C ALA A 233 -6.53 3.93 -19.03
N VAL A 234 -7.39 4.68 -18.34
CA VAL A 234 -8.84 4.41 -18.21
C VAL A 234 -9.48 4.32 -19.59
N ARG A 235 -10.39 3.36 -19.78
CA ARG A 235 -11.17 3.19 -21.02
C ARG A 235 -12.56 3.78 -20.88
N SER A 236 -12.88 4.71 -21.77
CA SER A 236 -14.22 5.30 -21.88
C SER A 236 -15.02 4.62 -22.99
N VAL A 237 -16.25 4.21 -22.69
CA VAL A 237 -17.17 3.54 -23.62
C VAL A 237 -18.43 4.39 -23.77
N GLU A 238 -18.67 4.89 -24.98
CA GLU A 238 -19.88 5.64 -25.31
C GLU A 238 -21.05 4.71 -25.63
N GLY A 239 -22.25 5.07 -25.15
CA GLY A 239 -23.49 4.41 -25.54
C GLY A 239 -23.83 3.13 -24.78
N VAL A 240 -23.14 2.86 -23.67
CA VAL A 240 -23.62 1.89 -22.67
C VAL A 240 -24.67 2.62 -21.83
N ALA A 241 -25.95 2.34 -22.08
CA ALA A 241 -27.03 2.84 -21.26
C ALA A 241 -27.18 1.88 -20.06
N PHE A 242 -26.87 2.36 -18.87
CA PHE A 242 -27.12 1.61 -17.64
C PHE A 242 -28.62 1.50 -17.39
N ASN A 243 -29.08 0.34 -16.93
CA ASN A 243 -30.49 0.08 -16.68
C ASN A 243 -31.02 1.04 -15.60
N GLU A 244 -32.12 1.76 -15.89
CA GLU A 244 -32.68 2.85 -15.07
C GLU A 244 -33.16 2.39 -13.67
N ASP A 245 -33.27 1.08 -13.43
CA ASP A 245 -33.73 0.49 -12.17
C ASP A 245 -32.62 0.39 -11.11
N ALA A 246 -31.34 0.57 -11.48
CA ALA A 246 -30.27 0.85 -10.54
C ALA A 246 -30.01 2.37 -10.54
N HIS A 247 -29.71 2.96 -9.40
CA HIS A 247 -29.58 4.41 -9.17
C HIS A 247 -28.43 5.14 -9.95
N VAL A 248 -28.12 4.73 -11.18
CA VAL A 248 -27.07 5.26 -12.04
C VAL A 248 -27.56 6.49 -12.80
N ILE A 249 -26.69 7.49 -12.94
CA ILE A 249 -26.98 8.76 -13.60
C ILE A 249 -27.03 8.53 -15.14
N PRO A 250 -28.17 8.76 -15.82
CA PRO A 250 -28.19 8.92 -17.27
C PRO A 250 -27.87 10.39 -17.58
N ASP A 251 -26.66 10.85 -17.26
CA ASP A 251 -26.22 12.18 -17.68
C ASP A 251 -25.58 12.18 -19.08
N GLY A 252 -25.56 11.02 -19.73
CA GLY A 252 -24.98 10.83 -21.05
C GLY A 252 -23.45 10.82 -21.04
N ARG A 253 -22.79 10.78 -19.87
CA ARG A 253 -21.34 10.58 -19.80
C ARG A 253 -20.96 9.17 -20.27
N PRO A 254 -19.80 9.01 -20.95
CA PRO A 254 -19.28 7.69 -21.29
C PRO A 254 -19.00 6.87 -20.02
N ALA A 255 -19.30 5.57 -20.07
CA ALA A 255 -18.90 4.64 -19.01
C ALA A 255 -17.37 4.57 -18.94
N ARG A 256 -16.79 4.65 -17.75
CA ARG A 256 -15.34 4.59 -17.55
C ARG A 256 -14.98 3.29 -16.85
N VAL A 257 -14.01 2.56 -17.38
CA VAL A 257 -13.48 1.33 -16.80
C VAL A 257 -11.98 1.50 -16.61
N ALA A 258 -11.53 1.45 -15.35
CA ALA A 258 -10.13 1.52 -14.95
C ALA A 258 -9.59 0.13 -14.56
N LEU A 259 -8.27 -0.02 -14.51
CA LEU A 259 -7.60 -1.19 -13.93
C LEU A 259 -6.55 -0.69 -12.94
N THR A 260 -6.75 -0.97 -11.66
CA THR A 260 -5.82 -0.66 -10.56
C THR A 260 -5.93 -1.76 -9.50
N MET A 261 -5.12 -1.67 -8.45
CA MET A 261 -5.19 -2.53 -7.27
C MET A 261 -5.01 -1.67 -6.02
N ASN A 262 -6.09 -1.49 -5.26
CA ASN A 262 -6.05 -0.76 -3.99
C ASN A 262 -5.65 -1.69 -2.83
N CYS A 263 -5.61 -1.15 -1.60
CA CYS A 263 -5.25 -1.91 -0.40
C CYS A 263 -6.20 -3.10 -0.13
N HIS A 264 -7.49 -2.93 -0.41
CA HIS A 264 -8.53 -3.93 -0.22
C HIS A 264 -8.39 -5.11 -1.18
N GLY A 265 -8.20 -4.84 -2.48
CA GLY A 265 -7.95 -5.87 -3.48
C GLY A 265 -6.65 -6.64 -3.19
N ALA A 266 -5.60 -5.91 -2.78
CA ALA A 266 -4.33 -6.51 -2.35
C ALA A 266 -4.47 -7.43 -1.13
N ALA A 267 -5.24 -6.99 -0.13
CA ALA A 267 -5.48 -7.80 1.06
C ALA A 267 -6.30 -9.06 0.74
N TRP A 268 -7.32 -8.97 -0.11
CA TRP A 268 -8.10 -10.14 -0.56
C TRP A 268 -7.23 -11.18 -1.26
N GLY A 269 -6.40 -10.74 -2.21
CA GLY A 269 -5.45 -11.60 -2.91
C GLY A 269 -4.44 -12.25 -1.97
N ALA A 270 -3.92 -11.49 -0.99
CA ALA A 270 -2.98 -11.99 0.00
C ALA A 270 -3.58 -13.06 0.93
N MET A 271 -4.80 -12.86 1.44
CA MET A 271 -5.51 -13.89 2.23
C MET A 271 -5.66 -15.19 1.44
N ARG A 272 -6.11 -15.10 0.17
CA ARG A 272 -6.24 -16.25 -0.73
C ARG A 272 -4.91 -16.97 -0.94
N ALA A 273 -3.82 -16.22 -1.10
CA ALA A 273 -2.50 -16.80 -1.27
C ALA A 273 -2.05 -17.63 -0.05
N TYR A 274 -2.40 -17.19 1.18
CA TYR A 274 -2.18 -17.97 2.41
C TYR A 274 -3.05 -19.23 2.52
N GLN A 275 -4.17 -19.29 1.79
CA GLN A 275 -4.99 -20.50 1.66
C GLN A 275 -4.52 -21.44 0.52
N GLY A 276 -3.35 -21.18 -0.06
CA GLY A 276 -2.76 -21.99 -1.13
C GLY A 276 -3.14 -21.57 -2.55
N GLN A 277 -3.96 -20.54 -2.72
CA GLN A 277 -4.36 -20.01 -4.04
C GLN A 277 -3.31 -18.99 -4.53
N ASN A 278 -2.08 -19.46 -4.79
CA ASN A 278 -0.89 -18.59 -4.92
C ASN A 278 -0.16 -18.70 -6.27
N ARG A 279 -0.82 -19.29 -7.27
CA ARG A 279 -0.32 -19.42 -8.65
C ARG A 279 -0.73 -18.26 -9.54
N GLN A 280 -1.61 -17.41 -9.06
CA GLN A 280 -2.13 -16.25 -9.77
C GLN A 280 -2.17 -15.05 -8.84
N VAL A 281 -2.07 -13.85 -9.42
CA VAL A 281 -2.41 -12.58 -8.78
C VAL A 281 -3.56 -11.96 -9.54
N ASP A 282 -4.64 -11.67 -8.84
CA ASP A 282 -5.74 -10.86 -9.36
C ASP A 282 -5.42 -9.39 -9.07
N VAL A 283 -5.29 -8.59 -10.12
CA VAL A 283 -5.14 -7.13 -10.08
C VAL A 283 -6.51 -6.53 -10.35
N PHE A 284 -7.11 -5.94 -9.32
CA PHE A 284 -8.45 -5.39 -9.37
C PHE A 284 -8.66 -4.36 -8.25
N TYR A 285 -9.61 -3.46 -8.46
CA TYR A 285 -10.07 -2.55 -7.42
C TYR A 285 -11.02 -3.29 -6.47
N GLY A 286 -10.61 -3.46 -5.21
CA GLY A 286 -11.46 -4.06 -4.18
C GLY A 286 -12.28 -2.98 -3.50
N GLU A 287 -13.56 -2.88 -3.81
CA GLU A 287 -14.44 -1.88 -3.21
C GLU A 287 -14.51 -2.03 -1.68
N ALA A 288 -14.22 -0.95 -0.94
CA ALA A 288 -14.14 -0.97 0.52
C ALA A 288 -15.45 -1.44 1.17
N ILE A 289 -16.59 -0.95 0.67
CA ILE A 289 -17.91 -1.32 1.20
C ILE A 289 -18.19 -2.81 0.99
N ASP A 290 -17.82 -3.35 -0.17
CA ASP A 290 -18.06 -4.77 -0.48
C ASP A 290 -17.12 -5.67 0.33
N LEU A 291 -15.84 -5.32 0.44
CA LEU A 291 -14.91 -6.06 1.30
C LEU A 291 -15.38 -6.04 2.76
N ASP A 292 -15.79 -4.88 3.28
CA ASP A 292 -16.27 -4.72 4.64
C ASP A 292 -17.51 -5.59 4.93
N ALA A 293 -18.48 -5.59 4.01
CA ALA A 293 -19.67 -6.42 4.14
C ALA A 293 -19.35 -7.91 4.18
N LYS A 294 -18.42 -8.38 3.33
CA LYS A 294 -18.02 -9.80 3.28
C LYS A 294 -17.31 -10.26 4.54
N VAL A 295 -16.36 -9.49 5.05
CA VAL A 295 -15.55 -9.91 6.21
C VAL A 295 -16.30 -9.83 7.53
N HIS A 296 -17.40 -9.08 7.56
CA HIS A 296 -18.35 -9.08 8.67
C HIS A 296 -19.39 -10.20 8.63
N ASP A 297 -19.44 -11.00 7.56
CA ASP A 297 -20.25 -12.22 7.57
C ASP A 297 -19.63 -13.26 8.51
N ALA A 298 -20.26 -13.44 9.67
CA ALA A 298 -19.84 -14.38 10.69
C ALA A 298 -19.93 -15.84 10.23
N ALA A 299 -20.57 -16.17 9.11
CA ALA A 299 -20.50 -17.50 8.50
C ALA A 299 -19.11 -17.75 7.89
N ASP A 300 -18.55 -16.76 7.22
CA ASP A 300 -17.32 -16.89 6.43
C ASP A 300 -16.06 -16.41 7.16
N PHE A 301 -16.22 -15.51 8.13
CA PHE A 301 -15.11 -14.92 8.87
C PHE A 301 -15.27 -15.04 10.39
N ALA A 302 -14.14 -15.12 11.07
CA ALA A 302 -14.03 -15.00 12.52
C ALA A 302 -13.37 -13.67 12.87
N LYS A 303 -14.01 -12.86 13.71
CA LYS A 303 -13.37 -11.69 14.32
C LYS A 303 -12.40 -12.17 15.40
N VAL A 304 -11.11 -11.90 15.22
CA VAL A 304 -10.01 -12.32 16.10
C VAL A 304 -9.76 -11.28 17.19
N ALA A 305 -9.76 -10.01 16.82
CA ALA A 305 -9.50 -8.90 17.74
C ALA A 305 -10.19 -7.62 17.29
N GLU A 306 -10.39 -6.72 18.24
CA GLU A 306 -10.78 -5.31 18.03
C GLU A 306 -9.98 -4.46 18.99
N LEU A 307 -9.39 -3.38 18.49
CA LEU A 307 -8.56 -2.44 19.24
C LEU A 307 -8.97 -1.02 18.85
N ASP A 308 -8.94 -0.09 19.79
CA ASP A 308 -8.95 1.33 19.41
C ASP A 308 -7.55 1.76 18.90
N GLY A 309 -7.50 2.91 18.22
CA GLY A 309 -6.26 3.45 17.67
C GLY A 309 -5.22 3.80 18.73
N ALA A 310 -5.62 4.08 19.98
CA ALA A 310 -4.69 4.35 21.08
C ALA A 310 -3.96 3.09 21.55
N HIS A 311 -4.58 1.92 21.38
CA HIS A 311 -4.03 0.61 21.73
C HIS A 311 -3.52 -0.17 20.50
N VAL A 312 -3.30 0.49 19.35
CA VAL A 312 -2.87 -0.21 18.13
C VAL A 312 -1.52 -0.93 18.29
N ASN A 313 -0.65 -0.45 19.18
CA ASN A 313 0.62 -1.13 19.49
C ASN A 313 0.41 -2.50 20.17
N ASP A 314 -0.77 -2.75 20.76
CA ASP A 314 -1.14 -4.05 21.33
C ASP A 314 -1.61 -5.04 20.26
N LEU A 315 -1.67 -4.66 18.99
CA LEU A 315 -2.06 -5.55 17.88
C LEU A 315 -1.21 -6.83 17.83
N LEU A 316 0.09 -6.74 18.12
CA LEU A 316 0.98 -7.90 18.15
C LEU A 316 0.77 -8.82 19.37
N ASN A 317 -0.02 -8.40 20.36
CA ASN A 317 -0.44 -9.23 21.48
C ASN A 317 -1.72 -10.04 21.17
N ALA A 318 -2.39 -9.75 20.04
CA ALA A 318 -3.53 -10.54 19.58
C ALA A 318 -3.07 -11.92 19.04
N ASP A 319 -3.99 -12.87 18.95
CA ASP A 319 -3.75 -14.21 18.41
C ASP A 319 -3.62 -14.21 16.87
N LEU A 320 -2.68 -13.43 16.35
CA LEU A 320 -2.48 -13.26 14.90
C LEU A 320 -1.87 -14.49 14.26
N HIS A 321 -2.40 -14.88 13.11
CA HIS A 321 -1.89 -15.94 12.26
C HIS A 321 -1.58 -15.40 10.86
N PRO A 322 -0.51 -15.88 10.18
CA PRO A 322 -0.25 -15.49 8.80
C PRO A 322 -1.48 -15.71 7.90
N GLY A 323 -1.89 -14.66 7.19
CA GLY A 323 -3.12 -14.66 6.40
C GLY A 323 -4.32 -14.00 7.08
N ASP A 324 -4.22 -13.60 8.35
CA ASP A 324 -5.25 -12.77 8.99
C ASP A 324 -5.31 -11.39 8.34
N LEU A 325 -6.53 -10.92 8.09
CA LEU A 325 -6.84 -9.58 7.62
C LEU A 325 -6.85 -8.61 8.79
N VAL A 326 -6.22 -7.45 8.60
CA VAL A 326 -6.27 -6.32 9.53
C VAL A 326 -6.88 -5.13 8.82
N GLN A 327 -7.98 -4.62 9.36
CA GLN A 327 -8.73 -3.51 8.81
C GLN A 327 -8.73 -2.33 9.76
N PHE A 328 -8.63 -1.13 9.17
CA PHE A 328 -8.58 0.14 9.90
C PHE A 328 -9.81 0.95 9.56
N TYR A 329 -10.53 1.39 10.58
CA TYR A 329 -11.79 2.11 10.41
C TYR A 329 -11.71 3.50 11.02
N GLU A 330 -12.16 4.54 10.32
CA GLU A 330 -12.41 5.82 10.97
C GLU A 330 -13.54 5.67 11.99
N VAL A 331 -13.36 6.25 13.18
CA VAL A 331 -14.40 6.43 14.17
C VAL A 331 -14.89 7.87 14.10
N ALA A 332 -16.02 8.08 13.42
CA ALA A 332 -16.65 9.39 13.29
C ALA A 332 -17.70 9.61 14.39
N ASP A 333 -17.42 10.54 15.31
CA ASP A 333 -18.30 10.87 16.45
C ASP A 333 -19.70 11.35 16.01
N TRP A 334 -19.79 12.00 14.85
CA TRP A 334 -20.99 12.71 14.41
C TRP A 334 -21.95 11.85 13.59
N MET A 335 -21.48 10.80 12.91
CA MET A 335 -22.35 9.92 12.09
C MET A 335 -22.68 8.58 12.73
N ARG A 336 -21.94 8.12 13.76
CA ARG A 336 -21.99 6.71 14.22
C ARG A 336 -21.79 5.70 13.07
N VAL A 337 -21.18 6.13 11.98
CA VAL A 337 -20.80 5.30 10.83
C VAL A 337 -19.28 5.16 10.89
N SER A 338 -18.79 3.93 10.74
CA SER A 338 -17.38 3.64 10.55
C SER A 338 -17.10 3.48 9.07
N PHE A 339 -16.05 4.12 8.57
CA PHE A 339 -15.58 3.93 7.19
C PHE A 339 -14.33 3.08 7.21
N LEU A 340 -14.30 2.03 6.40
CA LEU A 340 -13.09 1.26 6.17
C LEU A 340 -12.08 2.15 5.42
N LEU A 341 -10.92 2.39 6.02
CA LEU A 341 -9.87 3.27 5.47
C LEU A 341 -8.77 2.48 4.77
N HIS A 342 -8.43 1.30 5.30
CA HIS A 342 -7.27 0.55 4.86
C HIS A 342 -7.37 -0.92 5.23
N SER A 343 -6.67 -1.77 4.47
CA SER A 343 -6.57 -3.21 4.72
C SER A 343 -5.16 -3.70 4.50
N ALA A 344 -4.71 -4.59 5.39
CA ALA A 344 -3.42 -5.26 5.34
C ALA A 344 -3.56 -6.72 5.77
N VAL A 345 -2.58 -7.56 5.43
CA VAL A 345 -2.56 -8.97 5.84
C VAL A 345 -1.34 -9.23 6.71
N TYR A 346 -1.56 -9.81 7.89
CA TYR A 346 -0.46 -10.21 8.77
C TYR A 346 0.36 -11.33 8.11
N VAL A 347 1.68 -11.17 8.09
CA VAL A 347 2.58 -12.16 7.48
C VAL A 347 3.49 -12.88 8.47
N GLY A 348 3.49 -12.48 9.74
CA GLY A 348 4.39 -13.02 10.77
C GLY A 348 5.55 -12.07 11.12
N GLY A 349 6.22 -12.33 12.26
CA GLY A 349 7.38 -11.55 12.70
C GLY A 349 7.09 -10.08 13.05
N GLY A 350 5.82 -9.74 13.25
CA GLY A 350 5.37 -8.35 13.47
C GLY A 350 5.22 -7.53 12.18
N LEU A 351 5.20 -8.18 11.01
CA LEU A 351 5.07 -7.55 9.72
C LEU A 351 3.71 -7.81 9.06
N PHE A 352 3.34 -6.89 8.17
CA PHE A 352 2.11 -6.90 7.41
C PHE A 352 2.42 -6.67 5.93
N PHE A 353 1.74 -7.39 5.06
CA PHE A 353 1.74 -7.13 3.62
C PHE A 353 0.58 -6.20 3.28
N GLU A 354 0.88 -5.14 2.55
CA GLU A 354 -0.11 -4.16 2.14
C GLU A 354 0.33 -3.42 0.89
N LYS A 355 -0.62 -2.68 0.33
CA LYS A 355 -0.38 -1.63 -0.65
C LYS A 355 -0.96 -0.33 -0.09
N PRO A 356 -0.15 0.65 0.31
CA PRO A 356 -0.63 1.85 0.98
C PRO A 356 -1.17 2.84 -0.07
N ASN A 357 -2.31 2.54 -0.68
CA ASN A 357 -3.03 3.49 -1.51
C ASN A 357 -4.40 3.70 -0.88
N THR A 358 -4.73 4.96 -0.59
CA THR A 358 -6.08 5.38 -0.22
C THR A 358 -6.83 5.69 -1.50
N GLU A 359 -8.07 5.21 -1.60
CA GLU A 359 -8.98 5.54 -2.69
C GLU A 359 -8.91 7.05 -2.98
N THR A 360 -8.29 7.44 -4.10
CA THR A 360 -8.34 8.84 -4.53
C THR A 360 -9.80 9.10 -4.89
N SER A 361 -10.41 10.09 -4.24
CA SER A 361 -11.79 10.44 -4.53
C SER A 361 -11.95 10.77 -6.02
N GLU A 362 -13.09 10.44 -6.65
CA GLU A 362 -13.35 10.86 -8.04
C GLU A 362 -13.21 12.39 -8.21
N GLU A 363 -13.52 13.17 -7.17
CA GLU A 363 -13.30 14.63 -7.16
C GLU A 363 -11.82 15.00 -7.29
N ASP A 364 -10.92 14.24 -6.66
CA ASP A 364 -9.47 14.42 -6.83
C ASP A 364 -9.02 13.92 -8.20
N ALA A 365 -9.54 12.79 -8.69
CA ALA A 365 -9.27 12.30 -10.04
C ALA A 365 -9.71 13.27 -11.16
N HIS A 366 -10.62 14.22 -10.88
CA HIS A 366 -10.98 15.32 -11.77
C HIS A 366 -10.10 16.56 -11.61
N ARG A 367 -9.47 16.74 -10.45
CA ARG A 367 -8.58 17.86 -10.16
C ARG A 367 -7.20 17.67 -10.79
N TYR A 368 -6.82 16.41 -10.91
CA TYR A 368 -5.62 15.95 -11.59
C TYR A 368 -6.01 15.54 -13.01
N GLY A 369 -5.24 15.94 -14.01
CA GLY A 369 -5.63 15.85 -15.42
C GLY A 369 -5.80 14.41 -15.91
N PRO A 370 -6.27 14.19 -17.16
CA PRO A 370 -6.35 12.86 -17.76
C PRO A 370 -4.98 12.14 -17.87
N ASP A 371 -3.88 12.85 -17.64
CA ASP A 371 -2.50 12.36 -17.65
C ASP A 371 -1.92 12.15 -16.23
N ASP A 372 -2.65 12.49 -15.17
CA ASP A 372 -2.16 12.33 -13.81
C ASP A 372 -2.49 10.92 -13.33
N ASN A 373 -1.47 10.06 -13.40
CA ASN A 373 -1.49 8.73 -12.79
C ASN A 373 -2.01 8.84 -11.35
N ALA A 374 -2.99 8.00 -11.00
CA ALA A 374 -3.38 7.81 -9.61
C ALA A 374 -2.12 7.65 -8.75
N ASP A 375 -2.14 8.14 -7.51
CA ASP A 375 -1.03 8.01 -6.56
C ASP A 375 -0.84 6.54 -6.18
N GLU A 376 -0.23 5.79 -7.10
CA GLU A 376 0.13 4.41 -6.88
C GLU A 376 1.34 4.37 -5.95
N THR A 377 1.28 3.42 -5.02
CA THR A 377 2.38 3.16 -4.10
C THR A 377 2.80 1.70 -4.23
N PRO A 378 4.09 1.41 -4.04
CA PRO A 378 4.57 0.04 -4.10
C PRO A 378 3.95 -0.85 -3.02
N PHE A 379 3.73 -2.12 -3.35
CA PHE A 379 3.44 -3.14 -2.36
C PHE A 379 4.63 -3.26 -1.40
N ARG A 380 4.36 -3.51 -0.13
CA ARG A 380 5.41 -3.46 0.89
C ARG A 380 5.18 -4.43 2.04
N LEU A 381 6.26 -4.62 2.81
CA LEU A 381 6.19 -5.18 4.15
C LEU A 381 6.29 -4.04 5.16
N ALA A 382 5.26 -3.85 5.97
CA ALA A 382 5.18 -2.78 6.95
C ALA A 382 5.21 -3.33 8.38
N THR A 383 5.84 -2.57 9.28
CA THR A 383 5.63 -2.73 10.73
C THR A 383 4.28 -2.12 11.12
N VAL A 384 3.80 -2.39 12.35
CA VAL A 384 2.61 -1.73 12.90
C VAL A 384 2.73 -0.21 12.74
N GLU A 385 3.85 0.38 13.17
CA GLU A 385 4.07 1.83 13.10
C GLU A 385 3.98 2.38 11.67
N ASN A 386 4.66 1.76 10.71
CA ASN A 386 4.70 2.25 9.32
C ASN A 386 3.37 2.10 8.59
N MET A 387 2.57 1.09 8.97
CA MET A 387 1.21 0.87 8.47
C MET A 387 0.22 1.87 9.09
N THR A 388 0.31 2.10 10.41
CA THR A 388 -0.71 2.89 11.13
C THR A 388 -0.48 4.38 11.03
N ARG A 389 0.75 4.83 10.84
CA ARG A 389 1.08 6.27 10.86
C ARG A 389 0.35 7.09 9.77
N PRO A 390 0.25 6.66 8.51
CA PRO A 390 -0.56 7.35 7.51
C PRO A 390 -2.03 7.49 7.94
N ILE A 391 -2.59 6.43 8.52
CA ILE A 391 -4.00 6.37 8.96
C ILE A 391 -4.22 7.29 10.17
N HIS A 392 -3.36 7.18 11.16
CA HIS A 392 -3.37 8.02 12.35
C HIS A 392 -3.32 9.51 11.97
N ASP A 393 -2.47 9.88 11.02
CA ASP A 393 -2.37 11.28 10.58
C ASP A 393 -3.59 11.73 9.77
N ALA A 394 -4.19 10.85 8.97
CA ALA A 394 -5.38 11.15 8.17
C ALA A 394 -6.64 11.39 9.02
N VAL A 395 -6.83 10.63 10.09
CA VAL A 395 -8.03 10.72 10.95
C VAL A 395 -7.74 11.17 12.38
N GLU A 396 -6.58 11.80 12.59
CA GLU A 396 -6.16 12.36 13.89
C GLU A 396 -6.21 11.35 15.05
N GLY A 397 -5.82 10.11 14.77
CA GLY A 397 -5.84 9.00 15.72
C GLY A 397 -7.24 8.45 16.03
N ARG A 398 -8.31 9.00 15.44
CA ARG A 398 -9.70 8.53 15.59
C ARG A 398 -9.97 7.35 14.66
N PHE A 399 -9.27 6.25 14.88
CA PHE A 399 -9.55 5.00 14.19
C PHE A 399 -9.68 3.84 15.17
N ARG A 400 -10.24 2.73 14.70
CA ARG A 400 -10.19 1.42 15.34
C ARG A 400 -9.61 0.40 14.38
N VAL A 401 -9.11 -0.69 14.93
CA VAL A 401 -8.51 -1.79 14.18
C VAL A 401 -9.32 -3.05 14.47
N GLU A 402 -9.69 -3.76 13.41
CA GLU A 402 -10.32 -5.07 13.51
C GLU A 402 -9.47 -6.11 12.81
N VAL A 403 -9.44 -7.32 13.37
CA VAL A 403 -8.72 -8.45 12.80
C VAL A 403 -9.71 -9.55 12.45
N PHE A 404 -9.65 -10.03 11.22
CA PHE A 404 -10.52 -11.07 10.70
C PHE A 404 -9.71 -12.26 10.18
N ARG A 405 -10.25 -13.46 10.42
CA ARG A 405 -9.70 -14.71 9.91
C ARG A 405 -10.74 -15.41 9.04
N PRO A 406 -10.43 -15.73 7.77
CA PRO A 406 -11.29 -16.56 6.94
C PRO A 406 -11.50 -17.95 7.56
N LYS A 407 -12.74 -18.43 7.59
CA LYS A 407 -13.10 -19.79 8.02
C LYS A 407 -13.02 -20.82 6.90
N HIS A 408 -13.19 -20.36 5.67
CA HIS A 408 -13.26 -21.17 4.46
C HIS A 408 -12.35 -20.60 3.37
N ALA A 409 -12.11 -21.40 2.33
CA ALA A 409 -11.38 -20.93 1.16
C ALA A 409 -12.15 -19.79 0.50
N LEU A 410 -11.50 -18.63 0.34
CA LEU A 410 -12.10 -17.45 -0.26
C LEU A 410 -12.23 -17.64 -1.78
N PRO A 411 -13.35 -17.23 -2.39
CA PRO A 411 -13.55 -17.34 -3.84
C PRO A 411 -12.61 -16.41 -4.63
N PRO A 412 -12.39 -16.67 -5.94
CA PRO A 412 -11.68 -15.76 -6.84
C PRO A 412 -12.27 -14.35 -6.83
N ALA A 413 -11.44 -13.34 -7.11
CA ALA A 413 -11.88 -11.95 -7.09
C ALA A 413 -13.05 -11.68 -8.05
N ALA A 414 -13.03 -12.28 -9.25
CA ALA A 414 -14.12 -12.17 -10.22
C ALA A 414 -15.46 -12.71 -9.74
N GLN A 415 -15.47 -13.64 -8.77
CA GLN A 415 -16.69 -14.14 -8.14
C GLN A 415 -17.05 -13.33 -6.90
N ALA A 416 -16.05 -12.95 -6.10
CA ALA A 416 -16.28 -12.21 -4.86
C ALA A 416 -16.82 -10.81 -5.12
N PHE A 417 -16.27 -10.11 -6.12
CA PHE A 417 -16.55 -8.71 -6.42
C PHE A 417 -17.22 -8.54 -7.79
N GLU A 418 -17.98 -9.54 -8.25
CA GLU A 418 -18.63 -9.51 -9.57
C GLU A 418 -19.44 -8.23 -9.77
N SER A 419 -19.22 -7.53 -10.90
CA SER A 419 -20.07 -6.38 -11.26
C SER A 419 -21.40 -6.84 -11.86
N SER A 420 -22.49 -6.24 -11.41
CA SER A 420 -23.80 -6.45 -12.03
C SER A 420 -23.85 -5.94 -13.48
N LEU A 421 -22.93 -5.03 -13.85
CA LEU A 421 -22.82 -4.41 -15.17
C LEU A 421 -22.10 -5.28 -16.20
N GLU A 422 -21.44 -6.38 -15.80
CA GLU A 422 -20.61 -7.18 -16.71
C GLU A 422 -21.40 -7.71 -17.92
N ASN A 423 -22.64 -8.15 -17.70
CA ASN A 423 -23.50 -8.67 -18.77
C ASN A 423 -23.91 -7.58 -19.76
N ASP A 424 -24.13 -6.35 -19.30
CA ASP A 424 -24.48 -5.21 -20.16
C ASP A 424 -23.29 -4.83 -21.04
N PHE A 425 -22.07 -4.75 -20.47
CA PHE A 425 -20.86 -4.53 -21.24
C PHE A 425 -20.57 -5.66 -22.24
N ARG A 426 -20.82 -6.91 -21.85
CA ARG A 426 -20.67 -8.08 -22.73
C ARG A 426 -21.63 -8.00 -23.92
N ALA A 427 -22.91 -7.76 -23.67
CA ALA A 427 -23.92 -7.61 -24.72
C ALA A 427 -23.59 -6.43 -25.65
N PHE A 428 -23.10 -5.32 -25.09
CA PHE A 428 -22.63 -4.17 -25.86
C PHE A 428 -21.43 -4.51 -26.77
N ALA A 429 -20.43 -5.23 -26.24
CA ALA A 429 -19.29 -5.70 -27.02
C ALA A 429 -19.72 -6.61 -28.17
N GLU A 430 -20.57 -7.60 -27.88
CA GLU A 430 -21.08 -8.56 -28.86
C GLU A 430 -21.88 -7.86 -29.97
N GLY A 431 -22.71 -6.87 -29.62
CA GLY A 431 -23.43 -6.04 -30.58
C GLY A 431 -22.54 -5.27 -31.55
N ARG A 432 -21.25 -5.09 -31.22
CA ARG A 432 -20.22 -4.46 -32.07
C ARG A 432 -19.26 -5.47 -32.72
N GLY A 433 -19.53 -6.77 -32.62
CA GLY A 433 -18.63 -7.81 -33.12
C GLY A 433 -17.32 -7.91 -32.34
N MET A 434 -17.33 -7.48 -31.07
CA MET A 434 -16.21 -7.51 -30.14
C MET A 434 -16.45 -8.56 -29.04
N VAL A 435 -15.39 -8.92 -28.31
CA VAL A 435 -15.50 -9.65 -27.03
C VAL A 435 -15.27 -8.69 -25.86
N LEU A 436 -15.66 -9.03 -24.64
CA LEU A 436 -15.45 -8.15 -23.48
C LEU A 436 -13.95 -7.93 -23.17
N GLY A 437 -13.16 -9.00 -23.15
CA GLY A 437 -11.70 -8.99 -23.00
C GLY A 437 -11.16 -9.02 -21.57
N ASN A 438 -11.57 -8.11 -20.69
CA ASN A 438 -11.34 -8.19 -19.24
C ASN A 438 -12.63 -8.62 -18.52
N GLN A 439 -12.51 -9.32 -17.38
CA GLN A 439 -13.66 -9.45 -16.45
C GLN A 439 -13.85 -8.13 -15.71
N LEU A 440 -15.06 -7.88 -15.21
CA LEU A 440 -15.40 -6.65 -14.51
C LEU A 440 -15.78 -6.91 -13.05
N VAL A 441 -15.30 -6.05 -12.16
CA VAL A 441 -15.64 -6.05 -10.73
C VAL A 441 -16.41 -4.78 -10.38
N ALA A 442 -17.26 -4.88 -9.35
CA ALA A 442 -18.06 -3.77 -8.87
C ALA A 442 -17.20 -2.69 -8.21
N GLU A 443 -17.53 -1.44 -8.49
CA GLU A 443 -17.02 -0.23 -7.84
C GLU A 443 -18.25 0.61 -7.45
N PHE A 444 -18.33 1.12 -6.22
CA PHE A 444 -19.54 1.79 -5.75
C PHE A 444 -19.29 3.27 -5.46
N GLU A 445 -20.16 4.14 -5.97
CA GLU A 445 -20.19 5.54 -5.53
C GLU A 445 -20.99 5.63 -4.22
N PRO A 446 -20.38 5.96 -3.07
CA PRO A 446 -21.14 6.14 -1.84
C PRO A 446 -22.00 7.40 -1.89
N SER A 447 -23.23 7.31 -1.39
CA SER A 447 -24.15 8.43 -1.21
C SER A 447 -23.95 9.12 0.14
N LEU A 448 -24.36 10.39 0.23
CA LEU A 448 -24.48 11.11 1.50
C LEU A 448 -25.49 10.38 2.41
N GLY A 449 -24.98 9.66 3.41
CA GLY A 449 -25.78 8.84 4.33
C GLY A 449 -25.39 7.35 4.36
N GLY A 450 -24.38 6.93 3.62
CA GLY A 450 -23.84 5.57 3.67
C GLY A 450 -24.58 4.54 2.80
N GLY A 451 -25.55 4.97 1.99
CA GLY A 451 -26.14 4.12 0.94
C GLY A 451 -25.27 4.14 -0.33
N ILE A 452 -25.49 3.22 -1.26
CA ILE A 452 -24.85 3.23 -2.58
C ILE A 452 -25.63 4.18 -3.49
N ARG A 453 -24.95 5.17 -4.07
CA ARG A 453 -25.53 6.08 -5.06
C ARG A 453 -25.58 5.41 -6.42
N SER A 454 -24.48 4.83 -6.88
CA SER A 454 -24.39 4.11 -8.15
C SER A 454 -23.36 3.01 -8.09
N GLU A 455 -23.50 2.04 -9.00
CA GLU A 455 -22.46 1.08 -9.33
C GLU A 455 -21.73 1.52 -10.60
N HIS A 456 -20.42 1.38 -10.58
CA HIS A 456 -19.46 1.49 -11.67
C HIS A 456 -18.76 0.13 -11.84
N ALA A 457 -17.91 0.04 -12.86
CA ALA A 457 -17.17 -1.19 -13.14
C ALA A 457 -15.67 -0.89 -13.28
N ALA A 458 -14.86 -1.66 -12.56
CA ALA A 458 -13.42 -1.73 -12.77
C ALA A 458 -13.07 -3.03 -13.49
N ALA A 459 -12.02 -3.01 -14.30
CA ALA A 459 -11.49 -4.21 -14.92
C ALA A 459 -10.72 -5.05 -13.89
N LEU A 460 -10.75 -6.36 -14.12
CA LEU A 460 -9.92 -7.34 -13.44
C LEU A 460 -8.93 -7.95 -14.44
N GLU A 461 -7.69 -8.09 -14.00
CA GLU A 461 -6.65 -8.83 -14.69
C GLU A 461 -6.08 -9.93 -13.79
N THR A 462 -6.05 -11.17 -14.27
CA THR A 462 -5.39 -12.28 -13.58
C THR A 462 -4.05 -12.56 -14.22
N LEU A 463 -2.99 -12.51 -13.42
CA LEU A 463 -1.61 -12.70 -13.83
C LEU A 463 -1.07 -14.01 -13.29
N GLU A 464 -0.43 -14.80 -14.15
CA GLU A 464 0.23 -16.04 -13.74
C GLU A 464 1.51 -15.75 -12.95
N VAL A 465 1.69 -16.47 -11.84
CA VAL A 465 2.88 -16.39 -11.00
C VAL A 465 3.77 -17.58 -11.33
N SER A 466 4.88 -17.30 -12.00
CA SER A 466 5.92 -18.28 -12.28
C SER A 466 6.91 -18.41 -11.12
N ARG A 467 7.98 -19.19 -11.30
CA ARG A 467 9.05 -19.35 -10.31
C ARG A 467 10.39 -18.98 -10.92
N ASP A 468 11.18 -18.20 -10.20
CA ASP A 468 12.57 -17.94 -10.58
C ASP A 468 13.50 -19.13 -10.22
N ALA A 469 14.80 -19.01 -10.53
CA ALA A 469 15.79 -20.04 -10.22
C ALA A 469 16.00 -20.27 -8.70
N GLY A 470 15.60 -19.30 -7.87
CA GLY A 470 15.58 -19.37 -6.41
C GLY A 470 14.31 -19.98 -5.84
N GLY A 471 13.31 -20.27 -6.67
CA GLY A 471 11.99 -20.74 -6.27
C GLY A 471 11.06 -19.64 -5.77
N ARG A 472 11.43 -18.35 -5.87
CA ARG A 472 10.54 -17.23 -5.53
C ARG A 472 9.47 -17.09 -6.62
N GLY A 473 8.26 -16.71 -6.21
CA GLY A 473 7.21 -16.29 -7.13
C GLY A 473 7.59 -15.02 -7.86
N VAL A 474 7.39 -14.99 -9.19
CA VAL A 474 7.59 -13.80 -10.03
C VAL A 474 6.47 -13.70 -11.07
N ILE A 475 6.05 -12.47 -11.35
CA ILE A 475 5.14 -12.13 -12.45
C ILE A 475 5.98 -11.56 -13.60
N ALA A 476 5.61 -11.93 -14.82
CA ALA A 476 6.36 -11.58 -16.04
C ALA A 476 6.17 -10.11 -16.46
#